data_AF-A0A9D4ERM0-F1
#
_entry.id   AF-A0A9D4ERM0-F1
#
_cell.length_a   1.000
_cell.length_b   1.000
_cell.length_c   1.000
_cell.angle_alpha   90.00
_cell.angle_beta   90.00
_cell.angle_gamma   90.00
#
_symmetry.space_group_name_H-M   'P 1'
#
loop_
_entity.id
_entity.type
_entity.pdbx_description
1 polymer ?
#
loop_
_entity_poly.entity_id
_entity_poly.type
_entity_poly.pdbx_seq_one_letter_code
_entity_poly.pdbx_strand_id
1 'polypeptide(L)' 'MEIVGILLLGCTPSVQTVSRMAVEWNVPHITYVGTDETLGNKNEYSMLTRLSYTMNVFADFYVHVRLIYS' A
#
# COMPACT_ATOMS: atom_id res chain seq x y z
N MET A 1 23.35 -13.70 3.47
CA MET A 1 22.28 -13.63 2.45
C MET A 1 21.29 -12.62 2.98
N GLU A 2 21.39 -11.36 2.55
CA GLU A 2 20.53 -10.28 3.03
C GLU A 2 19.26 -10.25 2.19
N ILE A 3 18.10 -10.20 2.83
CA ILE A 3 16.81 -10.07 2.13
C ILE A 3 16.68 -8.60 1.75
N VAL A 4 16.75 -8.30 0.45
CA VAL A 4 16.75 -6.92 -0.07
C VAL A 4 15.33 -6.32 -0.12
N GLY A 5 14.29 -7.15 -0.03
CA GLY A 5 12.91 -6.70 0.08
C GLY A 5 11.89 -7.84 -0.01
N ILE A 6 10.69 -7.60 0.52
CA ILE A 6 9.57 -8.54 0.46
C ILE A 6 8.63 -8.12 -0.68
N LEU A 7 8.33 -9.04 -1.61
CA LEU A 7 7.33 -8.88 -2.67
C LEU A 7 6.22 -9.92 -2.45
N LEU A 8 4.99 -9.47 -2.17
CA LEU A 8 3.88 -10.38 -1.91
C LEU A 8 2.70 -10.16 -2.85
N LEU A 9 2.19 -11.28 -3.36
CA LEU A 9 0.85 -11.43 -3.90
C LEU A 9 -0.06 -11.83 -2.73
N GLY A 10 -1.06 -11.02 -2.38
CA GLY A 10 -1.92 -11.29 -1.24
C GLY A 10 -3.10 -10.34 -1.11
N CYS A 11 -4.06 -10.74 -0.28
CA CYS A 11 -5.16 -9.88 0.14
C CYS A 11 -4.71 -8.93 1.26
N THR A 12 -5.47 -7.84 1.46
CA THR A 12 -5.21 -6.82 2.50
C THR A 12 -4.75 -7.38 3.86
N PRO A 13 -5.42 -8.37 4.49
CA PRO A 13 -5.02 -8.85 5.81
C PRO A 13 -3.65 -9.55 5.81
N SER A 14 -3.29 -10.24 4.73
CA SER A 14 -1.96 -10.85 4.60
C SER A 14 -0.86 -9.80 4.49
N VAL A 15 -1.11 -8.74 3.71
CA VAL A 15 -0.19 -7.60 3.57
C VAL A 15 0.01 -6.89 4.91
N GLN A 16 -1.04 -6.74 5.72
CA GLN A 16 -0.92 -6.12 7.05
C GLN A 16 0.01 -6.91 7.96
N THR A 17 -0.16 -8.23 8.06
CA THR A 17 0.70 -9.08 8.90
C THR A 17 2.17 -8.98 8.49
N VAL A 18 2.45 -9.08 7.19
CA VAL A 18 3.83 -9.07 6.73
C VAL A 18 4.44 -7.66 6.81
N SER A 19 3.65 -6.61 6.62
CA SER A 19 4.13 -5.25 6.80
C SER A 19 4.53 -4.97 8.25
N ARG A 20 3.81 -5.53 9.24
CA ARG A 20 4.22 -5.43 10.65
C ARG A 20 5.54 -6.18 10.90
N MET A 21 5.71 -7.37 10.33
CA MET A 21 6.98 -8.11 10.42
C MET A 21 8.13 -7.37 9.73
N ALA A 22 7.86 -6.71 8.60
CA ALA A 22 8.84 -5.95 7.84
C ALA A 22 9.37 -4.73 8.63
N VAL A 23 8.52 -4.12 9.48
CA VAL A 23 8.94 -3.06 10.41
C VAL A 23 9.91 -3.61 11.47
N GLU A 24 9.59 -4.75 12.08
CA GLU A 24 10.46 -5.39 13.08
C GLU A 24 11.82 -5.80 12.51
N TRP A 25 11.85 -6.28 11.26
CA TRP A 25 13.08 -6.67 10.59
C TRP A 25 13.80 -5.51 9.89
N ASN A 26 13.21 -4.31 9.89
CA ASN A 26 13.72 -3.14 9.18
C ASN A 26 13.99 -3.43 7.69
N VAL A 27 13.11 -4.19 7.04
CA VAL A 27 13.22 -4.60 5.63
C VAL A 27 12.14 -3.89 4.82
N PRO A 28 12.47 -3.31 3.64
CA PRO A 28 11.45 -2.72 2.78
C PRO A 28 10.47 -3.78 2.26
N HIS A 29 9.18 -3.50 2.42
CA HIS A 29 8.09 -4.32 1.90
C HIS A 29 7.41 -3.58 0.74
N ILE A 30 7.46 -4.16 -0.45
CA ILE A 30 6.84 -3.58 -1.64
C ILE A 30 5.66 -4.46 -2.05
N THR A 31 4.49 -3.87 -2.20
CA THR A 31 3.30 -4.60 -2.64
C THR A 31 2.51 -3.83 -3.70
N TYR A 32 1.95 -4.55 -4.66
CA TYR A 32 1.09 -3.99 -5.70
C TYR A 32 -0.40 -4.29 -5.45
N VAL A 33 -0.74 -4.86 -4.28
CA VAL A 33 -2.08 -5.28 -3.87
C VAL A 33 -2.44 -4.68 -2.50
N GLY A 34 -3.70 -4.81 -2.10
CA GLY A 34 -4.25 -4.23 -0.86
C GLY A 34 -4.59 -2.76 -1.05
N THR A 35 -5.80 -2.47 -1.51
CA THR A 35 -6.31 -1.10 -1.79
C THR A 35 -6.89 -0.40 -0.56
N ASP A 36 -6.86 -1.07 0.59
CA ASP A 36 -7.43 -0.61 1.84
C ASP A 36 -6.71 0.63 2.36
N GLU A 37 -7.46 1.55 2.95
CA GLU A 37 -6.94 2.82 3.49
C GLU A 37 -6.07 2.62 4.73
N THR A 38 -6.29 1.54 5.50
CA THR A 38 -5.50 1.22 6.70
C THR A 38 -4.02 1.03 6.39
N LEU A 39 -3.71 0.46 5.22
CA LEU A 39 -2.35 0.28 4.71
C LEU A 39 -1.66 1.62 4.31
N GLY A 40 -2.38 2.73 4.34
CA GLY A 40 -1.82 4.08 4.17
C GLY A 40 -1.20 4.67 5.44
N ASN A 41 -1.42 4.05 6.61
CA ASN A 41 -0.90 4.55 7.88
C ASN A 41 0.61 4.30 8.02
N LYS A 42 1.42 5.33 7.78
CA LYS A 42 2.90 5.26 7.87
C LYS A 42 3.45 5.16 9.29
N ASN A 43 2.64 5.43 10.31
CA ASN A 43 3.05 5.22 11.70
C ASN A 43 3.12 3.71 12.03
N GLU A 44 2.25 2.91 11.41
CA GLU A 44 2.18 1.47 11.63
C GLU A 44 2.92 0.68 10.54
N TYR A 45 2.96 1.20 9.31
CA TYR A 45 3.55 0.55 8.14
C TYR A 45 4.65 1.42 7.51
N SER A 46 5.63 1.82 8.32
CA SER A 46 6.73 2.71 7.89
C SER A 46 7.58 2.13 6.75
N MET A 47 7.77 0.80 6.74
CA MET A 47 8.55 0.07 5.75
C MET A 47 7.73 -0.39 4.52
N LEU A 48 6.44 -0.08 4.46
CA LEU A 48 5.55 -0.51 3.39
C LEU A 48 5.52 0.52 2.26
N THR A 49 5.91 0.13 1.06
CA THR A 49 5.70 0.88 -0.19
C THR A 49 4.67 0.18 -1.05
N ARG A 50 3.62 0.90 -1.43
CA ARG A 50 2.54 0.37 -2.26
C ARG A 50 2.61 0.93 -3.67
N LEU A 51 2.43 0.06 -4.66
CA LEU A 51 2.21 0.43 -6.07
C LEU A 51 0.71 0.48 -6.41
N SER A 52 -0.16 0.00 -5.51
CA SER A 52 -1.61 0.04 -5.67
C SER A 52 -2.19 1.39 -5.26
N TYR A 53 -2.98 2.00 -6.15
CA TYR A 53 -3.71 3.23 -5.84
C TYR A 53 -4.80 2.99 -4.79
N THR A 54 -4.90 3.89 -3.82
CA THR A 54 -6.03 3.94 -2.89
C THR A 54 -7.26 4.42 -3.67
N MET A 55 -8.42 3.77 -3.48
CA MET A 55 -9.64 4.10 -4.23
C MET A 55 -10.08 5.57 -4.06
N ASN A 56 -9.70 6.23 -2.95
CA ASN A 56 -9.97 7.66 -2.75
C ASN A 56 -9.30 8.57 -3.78
N VAL A 57 -8.06 8.28 -4.18
CA VAL A 57 -7.34 9.08 -5.19
C VAL A 57 -7.94 8.85 -6.58
N PHE A 58 -8.43 7.64 -6.84
CA PHE A 58 -9.12 7.32 -8.08
C PHE A 58 -10.50 8.00 -8.17
N ALA A 59 -11.23 8.08 -7.06
CA ALA A 59 -12.50 8.78 -6.98
C ALA A 59 -12.32 10.29 -7.23
N ASP A 60 -11.29 10.90 -6.64
CA ASP A 60 -11.00 12.32 -6.80
C ASP A 60 -10.62 12.65 -8.25
N PHE A 61 -9.83 11.79 -8.91
CA PHE A 61 -9.54 11.90 -10.35
C PHE A 61 -10.81 11.89 -11.20
N TYR A 62 -11.73 10.95 -10.94
CA TYR A 62 -12.99 10.87 -11.68
C TYR A 62 -13.90 12.08 -11.46
N VAL A 63 -13.96 12.60 -10.23
CA VAL A 63 -14.73 13.82 -9.91
C VAL A 63 -14.11 15.03 -10.62
N HIS A 64 -12.78 15.16 -10.61
CA HIS A 64 -12.07 16.27 -11.27
C HIS A 64 -12.28 16.25 -12.79
N VAL A 65 -12.15 15.08 -13.41
CA VAL A 65 -12.42 14.91 -14.85
C VAL A 65 -13.89 15.22 -15.15
N ARG A 66 -14.83 14.75 -14.33
CA ARG A 66 -16.25 15.04 -14.51
C ARG A 66 -16.58 16.53 -14.41
N LEU A 67 -15.93 17.27 -13.52
CA LEU A 67 -16.14 18.72 -13.35
C LEU A 67 -15.58 19.56 -14.52
N ILE A 68 -14.54 19.08 -15.20
CA ILE A 68 -13.96 19.78 -16.36
C ILE A 68 -14.79 19.55 -17.63
N TYR A 69 -15.42 18.38 -17.76
CA TYR A 69 -16.21 17.98 -18.93
C TYR A 69 -17.74 18.16 -18.74
N SER A 70 -18.17 18.86 -17.69
CA SER A 70 -19.56 19.27 -17.47
C SER A 70 -19.74 20.77 -17.72
#